data_AF-A0A523JA92-F1
#
_entry.id   AF-A0A523JA92-F1
#
_cell.length_a   1.000
_cell.length_b   1.000
_cell.length_c   1.000
_cell.angle_alpha   90.00
_cell.angle_beta   90.00
_cell.angle_gamma   90.00
#
_symmetry.space_group_name_H-M   'P 1'
#
loop_
_entity.id
_entity.type
_entity.pdbx_description
1 polymer ?
#
loop_
_entity_poly.entity_id
_entity_poly.type
_entity_poly.pdbx_seq_one_letter_code
_entity_poly.pdbx_strand_id
1 'polypeptide(L)'
;MRLVIITIFWILSAQALPINRLGEREKSSRDEILGDPILFTLEKDLKNVQEILADLLRQDDHFNIPFESPIIYPRWKYVGGPMLGLDAGKDGTLFAISANKNIYKFKEERMMGVTGLASQISVGSKDHVCAIGPNGSIFKLDRFQKWRGQKGKAKFISCGFDGTMVAIYRDLDAKRFNLKAGSLIIKRKGKWRNFPGQLEIVSVGSKNNIWGLKSSGSVWFFNGKKWDRRPGEMVYISTSADGTVAAIGKNGGAYLWDGLDWVNVSGVNLVLISVQGNGKYWAITADGSLWKSLKE
;
A
#
# COMPACT_ATOMS: atom_id res chain seq x y z
N MET A 1 1.74 26.64 -26.88
CA MET A 1 2.12 25.32 -26.31
C MET A 1 1.50 25.00 -24.94
N ARG A 2 0.35 25.60 -24.59
CA ARG A 2 -0.54 25.22 -23.47
C ARG A 2 -1.97 24.91 -23.94
N LEU A 3 -2.20 24.91 -25.25
CA LEU A 3 -3.53 24.81 -25.88
C LEU A 3 -3.73 23.56 -26.75
N VAL A 4 -2.71 22.73 -26.97
CA VAL A 4 -2.82 21.52 -27.82
C VAL A 4 -3.10 20.25 -27.00
N ILE A 5 -2.84 20.27 -25.69
CA ILE A 5 -3.09 19.12 -24.79
C ILE A 5 -4.55 19.08 -24.31
N ILE A 6 -5.26 20.22 -24.31
CA ILE A 6 -6.68 20.28 -23.88
C ILE A 6 -7.60 19.66 -24.95
N THR A 7 -7.22 19.73 -26.24
CA THR A 7 -8.05 19.21 -27.35
C THR A 7 -8.05 17.69 -27.41
N ILE A 8 -6.95 17.02 -27.05
CA ILE A 8 -6.88 15.55 -27.08
C ILE A 8 -7.66 14.93 -25.90
N PHE A 9 -7.74 15.62 -24.76
CA PHE A 9 -8.51 15.14 -23.61
C PHE A 9 -10.04 15.33 -23.78
N TRP A 10 -10.46 16.35 -24.57
CA TRP A 10 -11.87 16.56 -24.90
C TRP A 10 -12.41 15.57 -25.95
N ILE A 11 -11.57 15.13 -26.90
CA ILE A 11 -12.00 14.19 -27.95
C ILE A 11 -12.20 12.76 -27.39
N LEU A 12 -11.41 12.34 -26.39
CA LEU A 12 -11.55 11.02 -25.76
C LEU A 12 -12.65 10.93 -24.69
N SER A 13 -13.16 12.06 -24.20
CA SER A 13 -14.24 12.10 -23.20
C SER A 13 -15.64 12.14 -23.81
N ALA A 14 -15.77 12.40 -25.11
CA ALA A 14 -17.05 12.60 -25.79
C ALA A 14 -17.69 11.32 -26.38
N GLN A 15 -17.04 10.16 -26.30
CA GLN A 15 -17.56 8.90 -26.89
C GLN A 15 -18.26 7.94 -25.90
N ALA A 16 -18.49 8.37 -24.65
CA ALA A 16 -19.18 7.55 -23.66
C ALA A 16 -20.47 8.20 -23.14
N LEU A 17 -21.44 8.43 -24.02
CA LEU A 17 -22.83 8.67 -23.63
C LEU A 17 -23.75 7.70 -24.38
N PRO A 18 -24.77 7.11 -23.71
CA PRO A 18 -25.68 6.18 -24.35
C PRO A 18 -26.64 6.94 -25.29
N ILE A 19 -26.65 6.56 -26.57
CA ILE A 19 -27.58 7.10 -27.56
C ILE A 19 -28.96 6.49 -27.33
N ASN A 20 -29.94 7.34 -27.02
CA ASN A 20 -31.34 7.02 -27.30
C ASN A 20 -32.06 8.27 -27.82
N ARG A 21 -32.71 8.07 -28.98
CA ARG A 21 -33.75 8.86 -29.65
C ARG A 21 -33.36 10.07 -30.53
N LEU A 22 -33.96 10.01 -31.75
CA LEU A 22 -34.17 11.03 -32.79
C LEU A 22 -32.90 11.35 -33.59
N GLY A 23 -32.85 11.31 -34.92
CA GLY A 23 -33.86 11.20 -35.96
C GLY A 23 -33.28 11.90 -37.19
N GLU A 24 -32.98 11.12 -38.23
CA GLU A 24 -32.66 11.53 -39.61
C GLU A 24 -31.50 12.50 -39.92
N ARG A 25 -30.82 12.18 -41.02
CA ARG A 25 -29.78 12.94 -41.75
C ARG A 25 -28.40 13.04 -41.11
N GLU A 26 -27.63 11.98 -41.30
CA GLU A 26 -26.29 12.09 -41.90
C GLU A 26 -25.94 10.75 -42.56
N LYS A 27 -26.44 10.60 -43.79
CA LYS A 27 -26.19 9.47 -44.67
C LYS A 27 -25.38 9.98 -45.86
N SER A 28 -24.15 10.44 -45.61
CA SER A 28 -23.14 10.71 -46.64
C SER A 28 -21.77 11.02 -46.02
N SER A 29 -21.17 10.01 -45.37
CA SER A 29 -19.75 9.99 -44.98
C SER A 29 -19.36 8.65 -44.33
N ARG A 30 -20.08 7.56 -44.64
CA ARG A 30 -19.85 6.23 -44.04
C ARG A 30 -19.18 5.22 -44.95
N ASP A 31 -18.95 5.52 -46.22
CA ASP A 31 -18.42 4.56 -47.19
C ASP A 31 -16.98 4.86 -47.66
N GLU A 32 -16.25 5.75 -46.97
CA GLU A 32 -14.84 6.05 -47.30
C GLU A 32 -13.83 5.78 -46.17
N ILE A 33 -14.26 5.22 -45.02
CA ILE A 33 -13.36 4.95 -43.87
C ILE A 33 -13.41 3.46 -43.43
N LEU A 34 -13.98 2.57 -44.24
CA LEU A 34 -14.13 1.14 -43.93
C LEU A 34 -13.35 0.23 -44.89
N GLY A 35 -12.10 0.60 -45.16
CA GLY A 35 -11.20 -0.16 -46.03
C GLY A 35 -9.87 -0.57 -45.41
N ASP A 36 -9.64 -0.34 -44.11
CA ASP A 36 -8.33 -0.58 -43.51
C ASP A 36 -8.41 -1.66 -42.39
N PRO A 37 -7.86 -2.87 -42.60
CA PRO A 37 -7.87 -3.95 -41.61
C PRO A 37 -7.08 -3.61 -40.32
N ILE A 38 -6.34 -2.50 -40.33
CA ILE A 38 -5.58 -2.01 -39.18
C ILE A 38 -6.51 -1.48 -38.07
N LEU A 39 -7.62 -0.83 -38.40
CA LEU A 39 -8.49 -0.18 -37.40
C LEU A 39 -9.28 -1.18 -36.55
N PHE A 40 -9.69 -2.31 -37.12
CA PHE A 40 -10.40 -3.38 -36.41
C PHE A 40 -9.49 -4.15 -35.43
N THR A 41 -8.17 -4.01 -35.61
CA THR A 41 -7.17 -4.61 -34.72
C THR A 41 -6.90 -3.71 -33.51
N LEU A 42 -7.02 -2.39 -33.67
CA LEU A 42 -6.75 -1.39 -32.62
C LEU A 42 -7.80 -1.34 -31.50
N GLU A 43 -9.05 -1.72 -31.74
CA GLU A 43 -10.08 -1.79 -30.68
C GLU A 43 -9.86 -2.95 -29.70
N LYS A 44 -9.12 -3.99 -30.10
CA LYS A 44 -8.85 -5.16 -29.25
C LYS A 44 -7.59 -5.01 -28.39
N ASP A 45 -6.71 -4.07 -28.75
CA ASP A 45 -5.37 -3.88 -28.14
C ASP A 45 -5.22 -2.55 -27.38
N LEU A 46 -6.29 -2.07 -26.73
CA LEU A 46 -6.25 -0.85 -25.89
C LEU A 46 -5.38 -0.97 -24.61
N LYS A 47 -4.69 -2.10 -24.39
CA LYS A 47 -3.72 -2.28 -23.30
C LYS A 47 -2.31 -1.78 -23.63
N ASN A 48 -1.99 -1.51 -24.90
CA ASN A 48 -0.61 -1.18 -25.31
C ASN A 48 -0.42 0.22 -25.90
N VAL A 49 -1.41 1.10 -25.78
CA VAL A 49 -1.31 2.49 -26.29
C VAL A 49 -0.13 3.25 -25.67
N GLN A 50 0.19 3.02 -24.39
CA GLN A 50 1.34 3.66 -23.72
C GLN A 50 2.70 3.12 -24.18
N GLU A 51 2.80 1.82 -24.45
CA GLU A 51 4.04 1.20 -24.94
C GLU A 51 4.29 1.56 -26.41
N ILE A 52 3.24 1.58 -27.24
CA ILE A 52 3.32 2.01 -28.63
C ILE A 52 3.68 3.50 -28.72
N LEU A 53 3.10 4.36 -27.87
CA LEU A 53 3.49 5.77 -27.79
C LEU A 53 4.94 5.96 -27.34
N ALA A 54 5.42 5.14 -26.40
CA ALA A 54 6.81 5.19 -25.95
C ALA A 54 7.79 4.74 -27.04
N ASP A 55 7.44 3.75 -27.85
CA ASP A 55 8.26 3.29 -28.97
C ASP A 55 8.20 4.24 -30.17
N LEU A 56 7.04 4.87 -30.44
CA LEU A 56 6.91 5.88 -31.50
C LEU A 56 7.75 7.14 -31.19
N LEU A 57 7.80 7.55 -29.92
CA LEU A 57 8.58 8.69 -29.46
C LEU A 57 10.09 8.40 -29.35
N ARG A 58 10.50 7.13 -29.40
CA ARG A 58 11.93 6.72 -29.44
C ARG A 58 12.53 6.75 -30.84
N GLN A 59 11.72 6.76 -31.90
CA GLN A 59 12.21 6.72 -33.29
C GLN A 59 12.46 8.09 -33.91
N ASP A 60 12.13 9.19 -33.23
CA ASP A 60 12.24 10.54 -33.79
C ASP A 60 13.37 11.33 -33.10
N ASP A 61 14.53 11.38 -33.76
CA ASP A 61 15.77 12.02 -33.26
C ASP A 61 15.64 13.54 -32.99
N HIS A 62 14.48 14.14 -33.32
CA HIS A 62 14.22 15.58 -33.16
C HIS A 62 13.61 15.95 -31.80
N PHE A 63 13.13 15.00 -31.00
CA PHE A 63 12.55 15.25 -29.67
C PHE A 63 13.40 14.68 -28.55
N ASN A 64 14.68 15.08 -28.49
CA ASN A 64 15.54 14.78 -27.34
C ASN A 64 15.20 15.71 -26.15
N ILE A 65 14.00 15.54 -25.61
CA ILE A 65 13.63 16.07 -24.28
C ILE A 65 13.85 14.93 -23.29
N PRO A 66 14.78 15.04 -22.33
CA PRO A 66 14.92 14.03 -21.30
C PRO A 66 13.70 14.13 -20.38
N PHE A 67 12.64 13.40 -20.70
CA PHE A 67 11.55 13.17 -19.77
C PHE A 67 11.94 12.01 -18.87
N GLU A 68 12.84 12.26 -17.93
CA GLU A 68 12.89 11.43 -16.73
C GLU A 68 11.63 11.76 -15.92
N SER A 69 10.65 10.85 -15.95
CA SER A 69 9.62 10.86 -14.93
C SER A 69 10.32 10.82 -13.58
N PRO A 70 10.05 11.75 -12.63
CA PRO A 70 10.64 11.68 -11.29
C PRO A 70 10.16 10.45 -10.49
N ILE A 71 9.25 9.66 -11.07
CA ILE A 71 8.64 8.47 -10.49
C ILE A 71 9.26 7.23 -11.13
N ILE A 72 10.19 6.60 -10.41
CA ILE A 72 10.74 5.27 -10.73
C ILE A 72 9.68 4.22 -10.36
N TYR A 73 9.12 3.52 -11.35
CA TYR A 73 8.20 2.43 -11.10
C TYR A 73 8.94 1.25 -10.45
N PRO A 74 8.54 0.76 -9.27
CA PRO A 74 9.15 -0.44 -8.70
C PRO A 74 8.91 -1.63 -9.62
N ARG A 75 9.98 -2.16 -10.23
CA ARG A 75 9.92 -3.49 -10.85
C ARG A 75 9.81 -4.52 -9.74
N TRP A 76 8.95 -5.52 -9.91
CA TRP A 76 8.70 -6.52 -8.87
C TRP A 76 9.38 -7.84 -9.20
N LYS A 77 10.02 -8.44 -8.19
CA LYS A 77 10.54 -9.81 -8.25
C LYS A 77 9.72 -10.71 -7.34
N TYR A 78 9.21 -11.81 -7.90
CA TYR A 78 8.56 -12.87 -7.12
C TYR A 78 9.58 -13.54 -6.19
N VAL A 79 9.18 -13.78 -4.94
CA VAL A 79 10.04 -14.37 -3.90
C VAL A 79 9.50 -15.72 -3.42
N GLY A 80 8.18 -15.89 -3.29
CA GLY A 80 7.58 -17.14 -2.80
C GLY A 80 6.14 -16.97 -2.32
N GLY A 81 5.59 -17.95 -1.59
CA GLY A 81 4.22 -17.88 -1.07
C GLY A 81 3.63 -19.27 -0.78
N PRO A 82 2.40 -19.35 -0.25
CA PRO A 82 1.51 -18.23 0.10
C PRO A 82 1.78 -17.64 1.50
N MET A 83 1.74 -16.30 1.59
CA MET A 83 1.91 -15.53 2.83
C MET A 83 0.59 -14.89 3.27
N LEU A 84 0.34 -14.89 4.58
CA LEU A 84 -0.77 -14.19 5.22
C LEU A 84 -0.44 -12.71 5.47
N GLY A 85 0.81 -12.40 5.78
CA GLY A 85 1.24 -11.04 6.07
C GLY A 85 2.75 -10.92 6.16
N LEU A 86 3.26 -9.71 6.06
CA LEU A 86 4.67 -9.38 6.25
C LEU A 86 4.80 -7.96 6.77
N ASP A 87 5.93 -7.66 7.38
CA ASP A 87 6.36 -6.28 7.59
C ASP A 87 7.89 -6.18 7.61
N ALA A 88 8.40 -5.04 7.16
CA ALA A 88 9.82 -4.76 7.03
C ALA A 88 10.16 -3.42 7.69
N GLY A 89 11.15 -3.44 8.59
CA GLY A 89 11.66 -2.26 9.26
C GLY A 89 12.80 -1.59 8.49
N LYS A 90 13.03 -0.30 8.77
CA LYS A 90 14.05 0.54 8.12
C LYS A 90 15.46 -0.04 8.11
N ASP A 91 15.80 -0.84 9.11
CA ASP A 91 17.13 -1.46 9.23
C ASP A 91 17.35 -2.71 8.38
N GLY A 92 16.39 -3.08 7.53
CA GLY A 92 16.49 -4.30 6.74
C GLY A 92 15.73 -5.49 7.32
N THR A 93 15.35 -5.43 8.61
CA THR A 93 14.68 -6.55 9.28
C THR A 93 13.34 -6.80 8.63
N LEU A 94 13.07 -8.06 8.26
CA LEU A 94 11.80 -8.47 7.70
C LEU A 94 11.30 -9.73 8.39
N PHE A 95 10.02 -9.71 8.72
CA PHE A 95 9.31 -10.90 9.16
C PHE A 95 8.09 -11.11 8.27
N ALA A 96 7.73 -12.37 8.07
CA ALA A 96 6.49 -12.74 7.41
C ALA A 96 5.78 -13.84 8.17
N ILE A 97 4.51 -14.00 7.84
CA ILE A 97 3.60 -14.99 8.38
C ILE A 97 3.06 -15.78 7.19
N SER A 98 3.17 -17.11 7.21
CA SER A 98 2.55 -17.95 6.18
C SER A 98 1.03 -18.07 6.37
N ALA A 99 0.33 -18.60 5.38
CA ALA A 99 -1.11 -18.92 5.49
C ALA A 99 -1.45 -19.74 6.76
N ASN A 100 -0.54 -20.62 7.20
CA ASN A 100 -0.67 -21.45 8.40
C ASN A 100 -0.26 -20.75 9.71
N LYS A 101 -0.08 -19.42 9.69
CA LYS A 101 0.30 -18.58 10.84
C LYS A 101 1.70 -18.81 11.40
N ASN A 102 2.54 -19.59 10.72
CA ASN A 102 3.94 -19.78 11.09
C ASN A 102 4.72 -18.49 10.84
N ILE A 103 5.63 -18.16 11.75
CA ILE A 103 6.44 -16.95 11.69
C ILE A 103 7.77 -17.28 11.00
N TYR A 104 8.19 -16.41 10.08
CA TYR A 104 9.47 -16.47 9.41
C TYR A 104 10.21 -15.15 9.56
N LYS A 105 11.52 -15.22 9.75
CA LYS A 105 12.44 -14.08 9.67
C LYS A 105 13.26 -14.21 8.39
N PHE A 106 13.32 -13.16 7.59
CA PHE A 106 14.15 -13.14 6.39
C PHE A 106 15.61 -12.89 6.76
N LYS A 107 16.50 -13.76 6.29
CA LYS A 107 17.95 -13.67 6.51
C LYS A 107 18.67 -14.30 5.32
N GLU A 108 19.68 -13.62 4.77
CA GLU A 108 20.53 -14.16 3.68
C GLU A 108 19.71 -14.70 2.50
N GLU A 109 18.72 -13.93 2.04
CA GLU A 109 17.81 -14.29 0.95
C GLU A 109 16.96 -15.56 1.20
N ARG A 110 16.83 -15.98 2.47
CA ARG A 110 16.03 -17.15 2.87
C ARG A 110 15.06 -16.82 4.02
N MET A 111 13.93 -17.52 4.02
CA MET A 111 12.93 -17.46 5.09
C MET A 111 13.27 -18.48 6.17
N MET A 112 13.73 -17.99 7.32
CA MET A 112 14.09 -18.84 8.46
C MET A 112 12.91 -18.93 9.42
N GLY A 113 12.44 -20.15 9.70
CA GLY A 113 11.35 -20.37 10.66
C GLY A 113 11.69 -19.88 12.06
N VAL A 114 10.75 -19.22 12.71
CA VAL A 114 10.84 -18.76 14.10
C VAL A 114 9.71 -19.40 14.89
N THR A 115 10.01 -19.87 16.11
CA THR A 115 8.99 -20.47 16.98
C THR A 115 7.86 -19.51 17.29
N GLY A 116 6.63 -20.00 17.22
CA GLY A 116 5.41 -19.27 17.55
C GLY A 116 4.46 -19.16 16.36
N LEU A 117 3.23 -18.74 16.66
CA LEU A 117 2.19 -18.48 15.68
C LEU A 117 1.72 -17.03 15.79
N ALA A 118 1.49 -16.38 14.65
CA ALA A 118 0.97 -15.01 14.60
C ALA A 118 -0.12 -14.87 13.54
N SER A 119 -1.11 -14.01 13.81
CA SER A 119 -2.07 -13.54 12.83
C SER A 119 -1.68 -12.19 12.22
N GLN A 120 -0.79 -11.45 12.89
CA GLN A 120 -0.20 -10.21 12.39
C GLN A 120 1.21 -10.03 12.94
N ILE A 121 2.09 -9.44 12.14
CA ILE A 121 3.43 -9.03 12.51
C ILE A 121 3.61 -7.56 12.09
N SER A 122 4.37 -6.79 12.87
CA SER A 122 4.88 -5.49 12.45
C SER A 122 6.33 -5.33 12.91
N VAL A 123 7.13 -4.66 12.09
CA VAL A 123 8.58 -4.57 12.22
C VAL A 123 9.01 -3.12 12.02
N GLY A 124 9.46 -2.48 13.11
CA GLY A 124 10.13 -1.19 13.03
C GLY A 124 11.65 -1.34 12.85
N SER A 125 12.24 -2.31 13.53
CA SER A 125 13.66 -2.67 13.48
C SER A 125 13.90 -4.04 14.13
N LYS A 126 15.15 -4.54 14.15
CA LYS A 126 15.57 -5.77 14.81
C LYS A 126 15.20 -5.84 16.30
N ASP A 127 15.16 -4.67 16.96
CA ASP A 127 14.86 -4.52 18.39
C ASP A 127 13.39 -4.13 18.64
N HIS A 128 12.66 -3.81 17.56
CA HIS A 128 11.29 -3.31 17.60
C HIS A 128 10.39 -4.13 16.68
N VAL A 129 10.10 -5.36 17.11
CA VAL A 129 9.17 -6.28 16.45
C VAL A 129 7.99 -6.55 17.38
N CYS A 130 6.79 -6.46 16.84
CA CYS A 130 5.55 -6.71 17.56
C CYS A 130 4.64 -7.63 16.76
N ALA A 131 3.82 -8.41 17.45
CA ALA A 131 2.95 -9.40 16.82
C ALA A 131 1.61 -9.51 17.56
N ILE A 132 0.61 -10.00 16.84
CA ILE A 132 -0.65 -10.48 17.40
C ILE A 132 -0.72 -11.99 17.17
N GLY A 133 -0.95 -12.75 18.24
CA GLY A 133 -1.20 -14.19 18.17
C GLY A 133 -2.63 -14.51 17.71
N PRO A 134 -2.94 -15.76 17.34
CA PRO A 134 -4.24 -16.15 16.79
C PRO A 134 -5.47 -15.79 17.63
N ASN A 135 -5.30 -15.66 18.95
CA ASN A 135 -6.36 -15.31 19.91
C ASN A 135 -6.42 -13.80 20.24
N GLY A 136 -5.65 -12.96 19.54
CA GLY A 136 -5.55 -11.52 19.79
C GLY A 136 -4.48 -11.12 20.81
N SER A 137 -3.80 -12.06 21.46
CA SER A 137 -2.73 -11.75 22.43
C SER A 137 -1.60 -10.96 21.77
N ILE A 138 -1.14 -9.92 22.45
CA ILE A 138 -0.09 -9.03 21.95
C ILE A 138 1.28 -9.55 22.40
N PHE A 139 2.25 -9.58 21.49
CA PHE A 139 3.63 -9.95 21.79
C PHE A 139 4.60 -8.87 21.30
N LYS A 140 5.72 -8.73 22.02
CA LYS A 140 6.89 -7.97 21.59
C LYS A 140 8.10 -8.89 21.60
N LEU A 141 8.93 -8.85 20.56
CA LEU A 141 10.21 -9.56 20.54
C LEU A 141 11.20 -8.83 21.45
N ASP A 142 11.85 -9.55 22.35
CA ASP A 142 12.90 -8.99 23.20
C ASP A 142 14.28 -8.99 22.52
N ARG A 143 15.26 -8.37 23.19
CA ARG A 143 16.67 -8.30 22.74
C ARG A 143 17.33 -9.67 22.56
N PHE A 144 16.77 -10.72 23.13
CA PHE A 144 17.24 -12.11 23.02
C PHE A 144 16.45 -12.91 21.98
N GLN A 145 15.67 -12.23 21.13
CA GLN A 145 14.81 -12.82 20.12
C GLN A 145 13.75 -13.78 20.70
N LYS A 146 13.28 -13.51 21.92
CA LYS A 146 12.19 -14.25 22.56
C LYS A 146 10.90 -13.42 22.58
N TRP A 147 9.79 -14.04 22.24
CA TRP A 147 8.47 -13.41 22.31
C TRP A 147 8.06 -13.18 23.76
N ARG A 148 7.74 -11.93 24.10
CA ARG A 148 7.23 -11.54 25.42
C ARG A 148 5.81 -11.03 25.32
N GLY A 149 4.90 -11.70 26.03
CA GLY A 149 3.50 -11.30 26.14
C GLY A 149 3.36 -9.88 26.70
N GLN A 150 2.46 -9.11 26.10
CA GLN A 150 2.06 -7.79 26.57
C GLN A 150 0.65 -7.88 27.15
N LYS A 151 0.30 -6.95 28.04
CA LYS A 151 -1.05 -6.90 28.60
C LYS A 151 -2.07 -6.53 27.51
N GLY A 152 -3.22 -7.20 27.53
CA GLY A 152 -4.37 -6.93 26.65
C GLY A 152 -4.37 -7.75 25.36
N LYS A 153 -5.47 -7.60 24.59
CA LYS A 153 -5.62 -8.16 23.24
C LYS A 153 -5.91 -7.07 22.22
N ALA A 154 -5.37 -7.23 21.03
CA ALA A 154 -5.54 -6.29 19.93
C ALA A 154 -6.20 -6.94 18.71
N LYS A 155 -6.88 -6.11 17.92
CA LYS A 155 -7.35 -6.41 16.57
C LYS A 155 -6.26 -6.11 15.54
N PHE A 156 -5.52 -5.03 15.74
CA PHE A 156 -4.42 -4.60 14.86
C PHE A 156 -3.28 -3.99 15.69
N ILE A 157 -2.03 -4.15 15.23
CA ILE A 157 -0.86 -3.54 15.87
C ILE A 157 0.16 -3.06 14.82
N SER A 158 0.87 -1.98 15.14
CA SER A 158 2.06 -1.57 14.40
C SER A 158 3.12 -1.00 15.33
N CYS A 159 4.38 -1.19 14.99
CA CYS A 159 5.52 -0.70 15.75
C CYS A 159 6.57 -0.04 14.85
N GLY A 160 7.03 1.14 15.28
CA GLY A 160 8.01 1.94 14.57
C GLY A 160 9.45 1.70 14.99
N PHE A 161 10.36 2.28 14.21
CA PHE A 161 11.81 2.17 14.40
C PHE A 161 12.28 2.69 15.76
N ASP A 162 11.59 3.67 16.33
CA ASP A 162 11.90 4.27 17.64
C ASP A 162 11.28 3.52 18.84
N GLY A 163 10.65 2.37 18.58
CA GLY A 163 9.98 1.56 19.60
C GLY A 163 8.59 2.04 19.97
N THR A 164 8.07 3.07 19.31
CA THR A 164 6.65 3.44 19.39
C THR A 164 5.80 2.26 18.94
N MET A 165 4.80 1.88 19.74
CA MET A 165 3.85 0.84 19.39
C MET A 165 2.44 1.41 19.52
N VAL A 166 1.64 1.25 18.47
CA VAL A 166 0.22 1.59 18.49
C VAL A 166 -0.59 0.33 18.23
N ALA A 167 -1.61 0.09 19.05
CA ALA A 167 -2.50 -1.05 18.92
C ALA A 167 -3.96 -0.59 18.94
N ILE A 168 -4.82 -1.38 18.28
CA ILE A 168 -6.27 -1.20 18.23
C ILE A 168 -6.88 -2.30 19.10
N TYR A 169 -7.49 -1.96 20.23
CA TYR A 169 -8.01 -2.97 21.17
C TYR A 169 -9.31 -3.63 20.70
N ARG A 170 -9.47 -4.90 21.09
CA ARG A 170 -10.74 -5.64 20.99
C ARG A 170 -11.63 -5.34 22.21
N ASP A 171 -12.95 -5.42 22.00
CA ASP A 171 -14.02 -4.89 22.85
C ASP A 171 -13.90 -5.27 24.34
N LEU A 172 -13.70 -6.55 24.64
CA LEU A 172 -13.66 -7.05 26.02
C LEU A 172 -12.45 -6.49 26.79
N ASP A 173 -11.31 -6.34 26.14
CA ASP A 173 -10.12 -5.76 26.76
C ASP A 173 -10.20 -4.24 26.84
N ALA A 174 -10.78 -3.58 25.83
CA ALA A 174 -10.98 -2.12 25.85
C ALA A 174 -11.80 -1.67 27.07
N LYS A 175 -12.89 -2.37 27.39
CA LYS A 175 -13.73 -2.07 28.57
C LYS A 175 -12.95 -2.14 29.88
N ARG A 176 -12.00 -3.08 30.02
CA ARG A 176 -11.13 -3.21 31.21
C ARG A 176 -10.25 -1.98 31.45
N PHE A 177 -9.97 -1.20 30.42
CA PHE A 177 -9.20 0.05 30.51
C PHE A 177 -10.08 1.30 30.39
N ASN A 178 -11.40 1.17 30.54
CA ASN A 178 -12.38 2.24 30.32
C ASN A 178 -12.28 2.86 28.90
N LEU A 179 -12.04 2.02 27.89
CA LEU A 179 -11.94 2.37 26.48
C LEU A 179 -13.07 1.70 25.69
N LYS A 180 -13.41 2.26 24.52
CA LYS A 180 -14.36 1.65 23.59
C LYS A 180 -13.65 0.63 22.69
N ALA A 181 -14.40 -0.36 22.20
CA ALA A 181 -14.01 -1.17 21.05
C ALA A 181 -13.37 -0.32 19.92
N GLY A 182 -12.23 -0.74 19.37
CA GLY A 182 -11.55 0.02 18.32
C GLY A 182 -10.80 1.26 18.80
N SER A 183 -10.71 1.50 20.11
CA SER A 183 -9.85 2.55 20.65
C SER A 183 -8.39 2.26 20.36
N LEU A 184 -7.65 3.32 20.04
CA LEU A 184 -6.21 3.26 19.88
C LEU A 184 -5.52 3.37 21.23
N ILE A 185 -4.41 2.67 21.36
CA ILE A 185 -3.50 2.85 22.48
C ILE A 185 -2.07 2.96 21.99
N ILE A 186 -1.26 3.72 22.72
CA ILE A 186 0.16 3.88 22.43
C ILE A 186 0.98 3.42 23.62
N LYS A 187 2.05 2.66 23.37
CA LYS A 187 2.98 2.23 24.42
C LYS A 187 3.98 3.35 24.69
N ARG A 188 3.94 3.92 25.90
CA ARG A 188 4.88 4.94 26.38
C ARG A 188 5.43 4.55 27.76
N LYS A 189 6.76 4.58 27.92
CA LYS A 189 7.45 4.19 29.17
C LYS A 189 6.99 2.83 29.73
N GLY A 190 6.82 1.84 28.84
CA GLY A 190 6.41 0.48 29.22
C GLY A 190 4.92 0.29 29.54
N LYS A 191 4.10 1.35 29.55
CA LYS A 191 2.66 1.27 29.82
C LYS A 191 1.85 1.64 28.58
N TRP A 192 0.73 0.95 28.39
CA TRP A 192 -0.28 1.32 27.41
C TRP A 192 -1.07 2.53 27.91
N ARG A 193 -1.32 3.49 27.01
CA ARG A 193 -2.14 4.68 27.28
C ARG A 193 -3.11 4.90 26.14
N ASN A 194 -4.24 5.53 26.43
CA ASN A 194 -5.19 5.96 25.40
C ASN A 194 -4.47 6.82 24.35
N PHE A 195 -4.73 6.55 23.09
CA PHE A 195 -4.30 7.33 21.95
C PHE A 195 -5.58 7.83 21.25
N PRO A 196 -5.73 9.15 21.02
CA PRO A 196 -6.99 9.68 20.51
C PRO A 196 -7.33 9.09 19.14
N GLY A 197 -8.62 8.99 18.84
CA GLY A 197 -9.12 8.53 17.54
C GLY A 197 -9.64 7.09 17.53
N GLN A 198 -10.20 6.72 16.39
CA GLN A 198 -10.75 5.40 16.11
C GLN A 198 -10.41 5.06 14.66
N LEU A 199 -9.69 3.96 14.47
CA LEU A 199 -9.21 3.50 13.18
C LEU A 199 -9.42 1.98 13.06
N GLU A 200 -9.34 1.49 11.83
CA GLU A 200 -9.38 0.07 11.50
C GLU A 200 -7.96 -0.48 11.24
N ILE A 201 -7.08 0.34 10.69
CA ILE A 201 -5.67 0.03 10.42
C ILE A 201 -4.80 1.19 10.91
N VAL A 202 -3.63 0.87 11.47
CA VAL A 202 -2.62 1.86 11.86
C VAL A 202 -1.23 1.40 11.43
N SER A 203 -0.42 2.32 10.90
CA SER A 203 0.98 2.08 10.57
C SER A 203 1.86 3.12 11.25
N VAL A 204 2.94 2.65 11.88
CA VAL A 204 3.83 3.45 12.72
C VAL A 204 5.25 3.31 12.16
N GLY A 205 5.76 4.36 11.52
CA GLY A 205 7.18 4.44 11.17
C GLY A 205 8.01 4.94 12.36
N SER A 206 7.49 5.94 13.06
CA SER A 206 8.04 6.49 14.31
C SER A 206 6.96 7.27 15.06
N LYS A 207 7.27 7.83 16.24
CA LYS A 207 6.37 8.73 16.98
C LYS A 207 5.92 9.96 16.18
N ASN A 208 6.70 10.37 15.16
CA ASN A 208 6.44 11.53 14.31
C ASN A 208 5.83 11.13 12.96
N ASN A 209 5.69 9.84 12.68
CA ASN A 209 5.15 9.34 11.42
C ASN A 209 4.18 8.18 11.69
N ILE A 210 2.93 8.56 11.97
CA ILE A 210 1.85 7.62 12.28
C ILE A 210 0.69 7.91 11.35
N TRP A 211 0.30 6.88 10.60
CA TRP A 211 -0.77 6.91 9.63
C TRP A 211 -1.82 5.86 9.97
N GLY A 212 -3.03 6.04 9.48
CA GLY A 212 -4.04 5.01 9.63
C GLY A 212 -5.28 5.25 8.79
N LEU A 213 -6.11 4.21 8.75
CA LEU A 213 -7.32 4.17 7.95
C LEU A 213 -8.52 3.95 8.86
N LYS A 214 -9.62 4.64 8.59
CA LYS A 214 -10.92 4.27 9.15
C LYS A 214 -11.53 3.11 8.36
N SER A 215 -12.59 2.50 8.90
CA SER A 215 -13.34 1.43 8.22
C SER A 215 -13.91 1.85 6.86
N SER A 216 -14.16 3.14 6.64
CA SER A 216 -14.57 3.69 5.34
C SER A 216 -13.44 3.76 4.30
N GLY A 217 -12.20 3.52 4.71
CA GLY A 217 -10.99 3.70 3.90
C GLY A 217 -10.41 5.11 3.91
N SER A 218 -11.05 6.06 4.61
CA SER A 218 -10.50 7.42 4.76
C SER A 218 -9.14 7.40 5.44
N VAL A 219 -8.18 8.14 4.87
CA VAL A 219 -6.80 8.19 5.33
C VAL A 219 -6.58 9.32 6.34
N TRP A 220 -5.84 9.02 7.41
CA TRP A 220 -5.54 9.96 8.49
C TRP A 220 -4.05 9.92 8.86
N PHE A 221 -3.49 11.10 9.11
CA PHE A 221 -2.13 11.30 9.60
C PHE A 221 -2.16 11.95 10.99
N PHE A 222 -1.36 11.45 11.93
CA PHE A 222 -1.27 12.05 13.26
C PHE A 222 -0.15 13.09 13.31
N ASN A 223 -0.52 14.37 13.47
CA ASN A 223 0.42 15.50 13.47
C ASN A 223 1.14 15.73 14.82
N GLY A 224 1.11 14.75 15.73
CA GLY A 224 1.63 14.88 17.09
C GLY A 224 0.59 15.34 18.13
N LYS A 225 -0.51 15.96 17.70
CA LYS A 225 -1.59 16.45 18.57
C LYS A 225 -2.95 15.85 18.23
N LYS A 226 -3.31 15.80 16.95
CA LYS A 226 -4.60 15.31 16.44
C LYS A 226 -4.41 14.56 15.12
N TRP A 227 -5.47 13.88 14.70
CA TRP A 227 -5.54 13.27 13.38
C TRP A 227 -6.03 14.29 12.36
N ASP A 228 -5.26 14.47 11.30
CA ASP A 228 -5.63 15.25 10.13
C ASP A 228 -5.98 14.30 8.99
N ARG A 229 -7.10 14.56 8.32
CA ARG A 229 -7.52 13.77 7.15
C ARG A 229 -6.61 14.09 5.97
N ARG A 230 -6.23 13.06 5.23
CA ARG A 230 -5.50 13.16 3.95
C ARG A 230 -6.42 12.74 2.80
N PRO A 231 -6.19 13.21 1.56
CA PRO A 231 -6.99 12.81 0.42
C PRO A 231 -6.90 11.30 0.18
N GLY A 232 -7.83 10.79 -0.63
CA GLY A 232 -7.87 9.39 -1.05
C GLY A 232 -8.65 8.45 -0.13
N GLU A 233 -8.90 7.26 -0.66
CA GLU A 233 -9.52 6.14 0.04
C GLU A 233 -8.72 4.87 -0.22
N MET A 234 -8.27 4.23 0.86
CA MET A 234 -7.32 3.11 0.81
C MET A 234 -7.87 1.92 1.61
N VAL A 235 -7.40 0.73 1.28
CA VAL A 235 -7.71 -0.52 2.01
C VAL A 235 -6.55 -1.00 2.87
N TYR A 236 -5.32 -0.54 2.59
CA TYR A 236 -4.14 -0.83 3.38
C TYR A 236 -3.18 0.36 3.37
N ILE A 237 -2.39 0.53 4.44
CA ILE A 237 -1.37 1.58 4.54
C ILE A 237 -0.16 1.09 5.32
N SER A 238 1.03 1.46 4.84
CA SER A 238 2.30 1.19 5.50
C SER A 238 3.21 2.41 5.44
N THR A 239 3.99 2.63 6.49
CA THR A 239 4.93 3.75 6.56
C THR A 239 6.23 3.38 7.26
N SER A 240 7.33 3.97 6.80
CA SER A 240 8.66 3.77 7.37
C SER A 240 9.12 4.99 8.20
N ALA A 241 10.18 4.80 8.98
CA ALA A 241 10.76 5.83 9.82
C ALA A 241 11.44 6.97 9.04
N ASP A 242 11.70 6.80 7.75
CA ASP A 242 12.24 7.86 6.88
C ASP A 242 11.17 8.81 6.31
N GLY A 243 9.89 8.58 6.61
CA GLY A 243 8.78 9.40 6.11
C GLY A 243 8.09 8.81 4.89
N THR A 244 8.62 7.73 4.29
CA THR A 244 7.97 7.07 3.15
C THR A 244 6.64 6.47 3.58
N VAL A 245 5.60 6.68 2.79
CA VAL A 245 4.25 6.12 3.01
C VAL A 245 3.78 5.49 1.71
N ALA A 246 3.30 4.25 1.81
CA ALA A 246 2.65 3.56 0.71
C ALA A 246 1.27 3.06 1.16
N ALA A 247 0.36 2.98 0.21
CA ALA A 247 -1.00 2.52 0.44
C ALA A 247 -1.47 1.63 -0.71
N ILE A 248 -2.54 0.89 -0.44
CA ILE A 248 -3.25 0.11 -1.47
C ILE A 248 -4.63 0.70 -1.62
N GLY A 249 -4.99 1.04 -2.86
CA GLY A 249 -6.32 1.53 -3.21
C GLY A 249 -7.35 0.41 -3.29
N LYS A 250 -8.63 0.77 -3.35
CA LYS A 250 -9.74 -0.22 -3.47
C LYS A 250 -9.65 -1.09 -4.73
N ASN A 251 -8.92 -0.64 -5.75
CA ASN A 251 -8.64 -1.37 -6.98
C ASN A 251 -7.45 -2.36 -6.85
N GLY A 252 -6.83 -2.47 -5.68
CA GLY A 252 -5.65 -3.31 -5.45
C GLY A 252 -4.34 -2.75 -6.02
N GLY A 253 -4.31 -1.46 -6.42
CA GLY A 253 -3.09 -0.80 -6.88
C GLY A 253 -2.28 -0.17 -5.76
N ALA A 254 -0.96 -0.09 -5.92
CA ALA A 254 -0.08 0.57 -4.97
C ALA A 254 0.05 2.07 -5.26
N TYR A 255 0.03 2.85 -4.19
CA TYR A 255 0.18 4.30 -4.24
C TYR A 255 1.26 4.74 -3.26
N LEU A 256 2.08 5.72 -3.65
CA LEU A 256 3.02 6.40 -2.77
C LEU A 256 2.51 7.80 -2.45
N TRP A 257 2.77 8.24 -1.23
CA TRP A 257 2.52 9.61 -0.81
C TRP A 257 3.66 10.53 -1.25
N ASP A 258 3.36 11.59 -2.00
CA ASP A 258 4.36 12.57 -2.46
C ASP A 258 4.52 13.78 -1.51
N GLY A 259 3.70 13.87 -0.46
CA GLY A 259 3.61 15.02 0.44
C GLY A 259 2.29 15.78 0.34
N LEU A 260 1.60 15.67 -0.79
CA LEU A 260 0.36 16.38 -1.12
C LEU A 260 -0.77 15.41 -1.52
N ASP A 261 -0.48 14.45 -2.39
CA ASP A 261 -1.43 13.47 -2.90
C ASP A 261 -0.81 12.07 -3.11
N TRP A 262 -1.64 11.15 -3.58
CA TRP A 262 -1.27 9.77 -3.87
C TRP A 262 -0.89 9.59 -5.33
N VAL A 263 0.35 9.18 -5.54
CA VAL A 263 0.87 8.81 -6.85
C VAL A 263 0.71 7.31 -7.04
N ASN A 264 -0.01 6.88 -8.06
CA ASN A 264 -0.08 5.46 -8.42
C ASN A 264 1.27 5.01 -8.97
N VAL A 265 1.86 3.97 -8.36
CA VAL A 265 3.20 3.48 -8.70
C VAL A 265 3.22 2.03 -9.16
N SER A 266 2.10 1.50 -9.65
CA SER A 266 1.93 0.11 -10.17
C SER A 266 1.40 -0.91 -9.15
N GLY A 267 1.19 -2.12 -9.66
CA GLY A 267 0.52 -3.24 -9.01
C GLY A 267 -0.97 -3.26 -9.31
N VAL A 268 -1.51 -4.43 -9.61
CA VAL A 268 -2.93 -4.75 -9.47
C VAL A 268 -3.02 -6.04 -8.66
N ASN A 269 -4.12 -6.23 -7.94
CA ASN A 269 -4.34 -7.38 -7.04
C ASN A 269 -3.42 -7.45 -5.82
N LEU A 270 -2.83 -6.33 -5.39
CA LEU A 270 -2.14 -6.26 -4.10
C LEU A 270 -3.15 -6.15 -2.96
N VAL A 271 -2.87 -6.84 -1.86
CA VAL A 271 -3.68 -6.77 -0.62
C VAL A 271 -2.89 -6.24 0.57
N LEU A 272 -1.55 -6.31 0.50
CA LEU A 272 -0.66 -5.76 1.52
C LEU A 272 0.60 -5.19 0.86
N ILE A 273 1.04 -4.04 1.36
CA ILE A 273 2.34 -3.43 1.04
C ILE A 273 3.04 -3.09 2.35
N SER A 274 4.34 -3.36 2.43
CA SER A 274 5.20 -2.94 3.53
C SER A 274 6.33 -2.08 3.00
N VAL A 275 6.51 -0.92 3.65
CA VAL A 275 7.55 0.04 3.34
C VAL A 275 8.73 -0.20 4.27
N GLN A 276 9.81 -0.73 3.72
CA GLN A 276 11.07 -0.85 4.45
C GLN A 276 11.68 0.56 4.64
N GLY A 277 11.67 1.38 3.59
CA GLY A 277 12.32 2.69 3.54
C GLY A 277 13.38 2.74 2.43
N ASN A 278 13.88 3.93 2.11
CA ASN A 278 14.81 4.20 1.01
C ASN A 278 14.33 3.61 -0.33
N GLY A 279 13.03 3.74 -0.63
CA GLY A 279 12.43 3.24 -1.88
C GLY A 279 12.35 1.71 -1.99
N LYS A 280 12.47 0.97 -0.88
CA LYS A 280 12.33 -0.50 -0.86
C LYS A 280 10.98 -0.92 -0.31
N TYR A 281 10.31 -1.79 -1.07
CA TYR A 281 8.96 -2.27 -0.79
C TYR A 281 8.88 -3.79 -0.87
N TRP A 282 7.96 -4.33 -0.08
CA TRP A 282 7.53 -5.70 -0.15
C TRP A 282 6.01 -5.73 -0.27
N ALA A 283 5.47 -6.68 -1.03
CA ALA A 283 4.04 -6.76 -1.25
C ALA A 283 3.53 -8.20 -1.26
N ILE A 284 2.25 -8.35 -0.93
CA ILE A 284 1.50 -9.60 -1.06
C ILE A 284 0.31 -9.36 -1.98
N THR A 285 0.13 -10.25 -2.94
CA THR A 285 -1.05 -10.32 -3.81
C THR A 285 -2.18 -11.12 -3.18
N ALA A 286 -3.39 -11.02 -3.73
CA ALA A 286 -4.59 -11.68 -3.19
C ALA A 286 -4.49 -13.21 -3.06
N ASP A 287 -3.67 -13.87 -3.88
CA ASP A 287 -3.36 -15.30 -3.84
C ASP A 287 -2.30 -15.67 -2.77
N GLY A 288 -1.74 -14.69 -2.07
CA GLY A 288 -0.68 -14.86 -1.08
C GLY A 288 0.73 -14.82 -1.65
N SER A 289 0.92 -14.56 -2.95
CA SER A 289 2.25 -14.48 -3.55
C SER A 289 3.03 -13.28 -3.00
N LEU A 290 4.29 -13.50 -2.64
CA LEU A 290 5.22 -12.55 -2.04
C LEU A 290 6.13 -11.94 -3.11
N TRP A 291 6.20 -10.61 -3.12
CA TRP A 291 6.98 -9.84 -4.08
C TRP A 291 7.87 -8.81 -3.39
N LYS A 292 9.04 -8.54 -3.98
CA LYS A 292 10.02 -7.53 -3.53
C LYS A 292 10.27 -6.53 -4.66
N SER A 293 10.37 -5.25 -4.35
CA SER A 293 10.77 -4.24 -5.32
C SER A 293 12.26 -4.41 -5.67
N LEU A 294 12.57 -4.37 -6.96
CA LEU A 294 13.91 -4.19 -7.49
C LEU A 294 14.26 -2.70 -7.42
N LYS A 295 15.48 -2.40 -7.02
CA LYS A 295 16.00 -1.03 -7.08
C LYS A 295 16.45 -0.78 -8.52
N GLU A 296 16.01 0.31 -9.14
CA GLU A 296 16.69 0.88 -10.30
C GLU A 296 17.87 1.74 -9.83
#